data_AF-A0A2E7RPG0-F1
#
_entry.id   AF-A0A2E7RPG0-F1
#
_cell.length_a   1.000
_cell.length_b   1.000
_cell.length_c   1.000
_cell.angle_alpha   90.00
_cell.angle_beta   90.00
_cell.angle_gamma   90.00
#
_symmetry.space_group_name_H-M   'P 1'
#
loop_
_entity.id
_entity.type
_entity.pdbx_description
1 polymer ?
#
loop_
_entity_poly.entity_id
_entity_poly.type
_entity_poly.pdbx_seq_one_letter_code
_entity_poly.pdbx_strand_id
1 'polypeptide(L)'
;MDREKYLRICEQLGQEPDPSKMPLDMSDFPEDVQVAFFMHDLLSDHWDGMSGHYLGKNWNQCEHLFNLYDIEHKDRTTMLYFMKMYERELVESRAREQEKKRKAEERKNQTAGKTYTHNVRG
;
A
#
# COMPACT_ATOMS: atom_id res chain seq x y z
N MET A 1 -3.35 7.36 7.11
CA MET A 1 -3.01 8.47 8.03
C MET A 1 -1.89 7.94 8.89
N ASP A 2 -0.72 8.59 8.87
CA ASP A 2 0.40 8.19 9.72
C ASP A 2 0.15 8.56 11.19
N ARG A 3 0.84 7.87 12.11
CA ARG A 3 0.67 8.05 13.56
C ARG A 3 0.97 9.48 14.00
N GLU A 4 2.02 10.10 13.46
CA GLU A 4 2.41 11.46 13.81
C GLU A 4 1.33 12.48 13.44
N LYS A 5 0.78 12.37 12.22
CA LYS A 5 -0.32 13.20 11.74
C LYS A 5 -1.58 13.01 12.56
N TYR A 6 -1.89 11.79 13.01
CA TYR A 6 -3.00 11.55 13.92
C TYR A 6 -2.83 12.29 15.25
N LEU A 7 -1.67 12.16 15.88
CA LEU A 7 -1.37 12.81 17.16
C LEU A 7 -1.44 14.34 17.05
N ARG A 8 -0.88 14.91 15.97
CA ARG A 8 -0.97 16.36 15.70
C ARG A 8 -2.43 16.84 15.56
N ILE A 9 -3.30 16.05 14.93
CA ILE A 9 -4.72 16.40 14.80
C ILE A 9 -5.42 16.35 16.17
N CYS A 10 -5.17 15.32 16.98
CA CYS A 10 -5.72 15.21 18.34
C CYS A 10 -5.28 16.39 19.21
N GLU A 11 -4.00 16.76 19.16
CA GLU A 11 -3.45 17.92 19.87
C GLU A 11 -4.12 19.23 19.44
N GLN A 12 -4.25 19.48 18.13
CA GLN A 12 -4.92 20.67 17.60
C GLN A 12 -6.39 20.78 18.01
N LEU A 13 -7.07 19.64 18.19
CA LEU A 13 -8.47 19.58 18.62
C LEU A 13 -8.62 19.56 20.15
N GLY A 14 -7.52 19.50 20.91
CA GLY A 14 -7.54 19.36 22.36
C GLY A 14 -8.18 18.05 22.84
N GLN A 15 -8.10 16.99 22.03
CA GLN A 15 -8.68 15.68 22.32
C GLN A 15 -7.59 14.69 22.71
N GLU A 16 -7.87 13.83 23.69
CA GLU A 16 -6.98 12.71 23.97
C GLU A 16 -7.01 11.69 22.81
N PRO A 17 -5.85 11.19 22.35
CA PRO A 17 -5.79 10.18 21.32
C PRO A 17 -6.54 8.91 21.73
N ASP A 18 -7.41 8.42 20.86
CA ASP A 18 -8.15 7.17 21.06
C ASP A 18 -7.28 6.00 20.59
N PRO A 19 -6.84 5.09 21.49
CA PRO A 19 -5.98 3.97 21.12
C PRO A 19 -6.59 3.06 20.04
N SER A 20 -7.92 2.96 19.96
CA SER A 20 -8.61 2.14 18.96
C SER A 20 -8.58 2.74 17.54
N LYS A 21 -8.34 4.05 17.44
CA LYS A 21 -8.23 4.79 16.18
C LYS A 21 -6.79 5.15 15.82
N MET A 22 -5.85 4.84 16.71
CA MET A 22 -4.44 5.09 16.49
C MET A 22 -3.95 4.25 15.31
N PRO A 23 -3.33 4.86 14.29
CA PRO A 23 -2.70 4.12 13.22
C PRO A 23 -1.62 3.17 13.76
N LEU A 24 -1.58 1.96 13.21
CA LEU A 24 -0.56 0.98 13.51
C LEU A 24 0.81 1.46 13.05
N ASP A 25 1.82 1.13 13.83
CA ASP A 25 3.24 1.29 13.55
C ASP A 25 3.91 -0.08 13.43
N MET A 26 5.06 -0.16 12.76
CA MET A 26 5.81 -1.41 12.62
C MET A 26 6.16 -2.01 13.98
N SER A 27 6.47 -1.17 14.97
CA SER A 27 6.79 -1.60 16.34
C SER A 27 5.61 -2.27 17.08
N ASP A 28 4.38 -2.14 16.59
CA ASP A 28 3.21 -2.77 17.20
C ASP A 28 3.08 -4.27 16.84
N PHE A 29 3.87 -4.77 15.88
CA PHE A 29 3.80 -6.15 15.42
C PHE A 29 4.84 -7.05 16.11
N PRO A 30 4.64 -8.37 16.20
CA PRO A 30 5.67 -9.32 16.62
C PRO A 30 6.92 -9.23 15.74
N GLU A 31 8.09 -9.53 16.30
CA GLU A 31 9.39 -9.42 15.61
C GLU A 31 9.41 -10.15 14.26
N ASP A 32 8.93 -11.39 14.21
CA ASP A 32 8.86 -12.18 12.98
C ASP A 32 8.05 -11.49 11.87
N VAL A 33 6.98 -10.78 12.24
CA VAL A 33 6.14 -10.04 11.29
C VAL A 33 6.85 -8.77 10.83
N GLN A 34 7.56 -8.09 11.72
CA GLN A 34 8.39 -6.94 11.36
C GLN A 34 9.48 -7.35 10.35
N VAL A 35 10.18 -8.46 10.62
CA VAL A 35 11.18 -9.02 9.71
C VAL A 35 10.54 -9.44 8.39
N ALA A 36 9.35 -10.04 8.41
CA ALA A 36 8.63 -10.39 7.18
C ALA A 36 8.35 -9.16 6.31
N PHE A 37 7.87 -8.06 6.90
CA PHE A 37 7.59 -6.85 6.15
C PHE A 37 8.88 -6.24 5.58
N PHE A 38 9.95 -6.21 6.36
CA PHE A 38 11.27 -5.81 5.88
C PHE A 38 11.74 -6.66 4.70
N MET A 39 11.68 -7.99 4.81
CA MET A 39 12.08 -8.92 3.74
C MET A 39 11.22 -8.77 2.49
N HIS A 40 9.92 -8.51 2.65
CA HIS A 40 9.00 -8.25 1.54
C HIS A 40 9.37 -6.95 0.80
N ASP A 41 9.78 -5.92 1.52
CA ASP A 41 10.14 -4.62 0.93
C ASP A 41 11.44 -4.67 0.12
N LEU A 42 12.33 -5.60 0.43
CA LEU A 42 13.53 -5.87 -0.38
C LEU A 42 13.22 -6.47 -1.75
N LEU A 43 12.06 -7.12 -1.91
CA LEU A 43 11.65 -7.66 -3.21
C LEU A 43 11.28 -6.53 -4.17
N SER A 44 11.70 -6.66 -5.42
CA SER A 44 11.34 -5.72 -6.48
C SER A 44 9.84 -5.78 -6.79
N ASP A 45 9.24 -4.61 -7.00
CA ASP A 45 7.84 -4.49 -7.41
C ASP A 45 7.65 -4.95 -8.87
N HIS A 46 6.50 -5.59 -9.14
CA HIS A 46 6.04 -5.95 -10.48
C HIS A 46 4.83 -5.09 -10.86
N TRP A 47 4.92 -4.45 -12.03
CA TRP A 47 3.90 -3.54 -12.56
C TRP A 47 3.49 -3.98 -13.96
N ASP A 48 2.20 -3.88 -14.28
CA ASP A 48 1.74 -4.00 -15.66
C ASP A 48 2.12 -2.73 -16.44
N GLY A 49 2.96 -2.87 -17.46
CA GLY A 49 3.49 -1.74 -18.22
C GLY A 49 2.43 -0.97 -19.01
N MET A 50 1.32 -1.61 -19.41
CA MET A 50 0.26 -0.96 -20.17
C MET A 50 -0.76 -0.25 -19.30
N SER A 51 -1.32 -0.93 -18.29
CA SER A 51 -2.36 -0.35 -17.44
C SER A 51 -1.81 0.39 -16.22
N GLY A 52 -0.53 0.24 -15.91
CA GLY A 52 0.08 0.75 -14.68
C GLY A 52 -0.40 0.04 -13.42
N HIS A 53 -1.10 -1.11 -13.53
CA HIS A 53 -1.56 -1.85 -12.37
C HIS A 53 -0.38 -2.43 -11.58
N TYR A 54 -0.45 -2.31 -10.26
CA TYR A 54 0.48 -3.01 -9.39
C TYR A 54 0.11 -4.49 -9.31
N LEU A 55 1.06 -5.38 -9.62
CA LEU A 55 0.84 -6.83 -9.66
C LEU A 55 1.43 -7.57 -8.46
N GLY A 56 2.06 -6.86 -7.52
CA GLY A 56 2.74 -7.44 -6.37
C GLY A 56 4.26 -7.40 -6.49
N LYS A 57 4.94 -8.34 -5.85
CA LYS A 57 6.40 -8.49 -5.83
C LYS A 57 6.89 -9.56 -6.80
N ASN A 58 8.14 -9.42 -7.24
CA ASN A 58 8.87 -10.50 -7.90
C ASN A 58 9.51 -11.41 -6.84
N TRP A 59 9.03 -12.65 -6.77
CA TRP A 59 9.44 -13.62 -5.75
C TRP A 59 10.67 -14.46 -6.12
N ASN A 60 11.21 -14.31 -7.33
CA ASN A 60 12.34 -15.11 -7.80
C ASN A 60 13.59 -14.94 -6.92
N GLN A 61 13.74 -13.77 -6.29
CA GLN A 61 14.88 -13.46 -5.42
C GLN A 61 14.64 -13.87 -3.95
N CYS A 62 13.45 -14.36 -3.60
CA CYS A 62 13.06 -14.60 -2.21
C CYS A 62 13.98 -15.62 -1.52
N GLU A 63 14.29 -16.73 -2.18
CA GLU A 63 15.20 -17.74 -1.63
C GLU A 63 16.61 -17.19 -1.40
N HIS A 64 17.12 -16.39 -2.36
CA HIS A 64 18.41 -15.74 -2.21
C HIS A 64 18.44 -14.78 -1.01
N LEU A 65 17.38 -14.00 -0.82
CA LEU A 65 17.25 -13.10 0.33
C LEU A 65 17.17 -13.88 1.65
N PHE A 66 16.39 -14.96 1.72
CA PHE A 66 16.37 -15.81 2.91
C PHE A 66 17.73 -16.40 3.26
N ASN A 67 18.53 -16.75 2.26
CA ASN A 67 19.90 -17.19 2.49
C ASN A 67 20.82 -16.03 2.92
N LEU A 68 20.68 -14.85 2.31
CA LEU A 68 21.53 -13.68 2.60
C LEU A 68 21.35 -13.15 4.03
N TYR A 69 20.12 -13.22 4.54
CA TYR A 69 19.77 -12.78 5.90
C TYR A 69 19.76 -13.92 6.92
N ASP A 70 20.32 -15.09 6.57
CA ASP A 70 20.43 -16.26 7.43
C ASP A 70 19.11 -16.68 8.10
N ILE A 71 18.00 -16.58 7.34
CA ILE A 71 16.69 -17.04 7.83
C ILE A 71 16.69 -18.56 7.91
N GLU A 72 16.50 -19.07 9.13
CA GLU A 72 16.47 -20.51 9.40
C GLU A 72 15.41 -21.21 8.54
N HIS A 73 15.76 -22.38 7.99
CA HIS A 73 14.88 -23.10 7.09
C HIS A 73 13.51 -23.42 7.69
N LYS A 74 13.46 -23.70 9.00
CA LYS A 74 12.22 -24.00 9.73
C LYS A 74 11.25 -22.81 9.78
N ASP A 75 11.77 -21.58 9.69
CA ASP A 75 11.00 -20.33 9.86
C ASP A 75 10.60 -19.71 8.51
N ARG A 76 11.27 -20.10 7.41
CA ARG A 76 11.00 -19.58 6.05
C ARG A 76 9.54 -19.70 5.63
N THR A 77 8.88 -20.79 5.98
CA THR A 77 7.46 -20.99 5.63
C THR A 77 6.56 -19.97 6.31
N THR A 78 6.77 -19.74 7.61
CA THR A 78 6.03 -18.75 8.39
C THR A 78 6.32 -17.33 7.91
N MET A 79 7.59 -17.03 7.64
CA MET A 79 8.03 -15.75 7.07
C MET A 79 7.35 -15.49 5.72
N LEU A 80 7.43 -16.44 4.79
CA LEU A 80 6.80 -16.34 3.48
C LEU A 80 5.29 -16.15 3.59
N TYR A 81 4.64 -16.83 4.55
CA TYR A 81 3.21 -16.67 4.80
C TYR A 81 2.86 -15.23 5.20
N PHE A 82 3.59 -14.63 6.16
CA PHE A 82 3.36 -13.24 6.55
C PHE A 82 3.62 -12.27 5.39
N MET A 83 4.70 -12.45 4.64
CA MET A 83 5.01 -11.63 3.47
C MET A 83 3.89 -11.71 2.42
N LYS A 84 3.33 -12.91 2.18
CA LYS A 84 2.24 -13.12 1.21
C LYS A 84 0.91 -12.55 1.67
N MET A 85 0.59 -12.62 2.95
CA MET A 85 -0.59 -11.96 3.50
C MET A 85 -0.50 -10.45 3.31
N TYR A 86 0.66 -9.86 3.61
CA TYR A 86 0.89 -8.43 3.41
C TYR A 86 0.79 -8.03 1.94
N GLU A 87 1.39 -8.80 1.03
CA GLU A 87 1.30 -8.57 -0.43
C GLU A 87 -0.16 -8.49 -0.90
N ARG A 88 -1.01 -9.40 -0.42
CA ARG A 88 -2.44 -9.41 -0.80
C ARG A 88 -3.12 -8.10 -0.41
N GLU A 89 -2.97 -7.66 0.83
CA GLU A 89 -3.58 -6.41 1.30
C GLU A 89 -3.04 -5.19 0.54
N LEU A 90 -1.74 -5.18 0.21
CA LEU A 90 -1.10 -4.12 -0.55
C LEU A 90 -1.61 -4.03 -1.99
N VAL A 91 -1.70 -5.17 -2.69
CA VAL A 91 -2.20 -5.26 -4.06
C VAL A 91 -3.65 -4.79 -4.12
N GLU A 92 -4.50 -5.29 -3.22
CA GLU A 92 -5.90 -4.87 -3.16
C GLU A 92 -6.05 -3.38 -2.84
N SER A 93 -5.27 -2.86 -1.90
CA SER A 93 -5.31 -1.44 -1.54
C SER A 93 -4.93 -0.56 -2.73
N ARG A 94 -3.83 -0.89 -3.42
CA ARG A 94 -3.38 -0.15 -4.61
C ARG A 94 -4.38 -0.23 -5.75
N ALA A 95 -4.98 -1.40 -6.01
CA ALA A 95 -6.04 -1.55 -7.00
C ALA A 95 -7.26 -0.67 -6.67
N ARG A 96 -7.69 -0.64 -5.41
CA ARG A 96 -8.79 0.23 -4.95
C ARG A 96 -8.46 1.72 -5.14
N GLU A 97 -7.23 2.13 -4.87
CA GLU A 97 -6.77 3.51 -5.07
C GLU A 97 -6.72 3.90 -6.55
N GLN A 98 -6.19 3.02 -7.41
CA GLN A 98 -6.13 3.24 -8.86
C GLN A 98 -7.54 3.39 -9.45
N GLU A 99 -8.47 2.53 -9.05
CA GLU A 99 -9.86 2.61 -9.50
C GLU A 99 -10.56 3.89 -9.03
N LYS A 100 -10.28 4.34 -7.79
CA LYS A 100 -10.77 5.63 -7.28
C LYS A 100 -10.23 6.81 -8.10
N LYS A 101 -8.93 6.80 -8.42
CA LYS A 101 -8.28 7.85 -9.24
C LYS A 101 -8.88 7.88 -10.64
N ARG A 102 -9.01 6.72 -11.30
CA ARG A 102 -9.61 6.57 -12.63
C ARG A 102 -11.02 7.15 -12.68
N LYS A 103 -11.89 6.76 -11.74
CA LYS A 103 -13.26 7.29 -11.63
C LYS A 103 -13.29 8.81 -11.39
N ALA A 104 -12.35 9.36 -10.62
CA ALA A 104 -12.26 10.79 -10.39
C ALA A 104 -11.84 11.55 -11.65
N GLU A 105 -10.91 11.01 -12.43
CA GLU A 105 -10.48 11.58 -13.72
C GLU A 105 -11.59 11.55 -14.76
N GLU A 106 -12.32 10.43 -14.88
CA GLU A 106 -13.48 10.33 -15.77
C GLU A 106 -14.53 11.41 -15.47
N ARG A 107 -14.84 11.64 -14.18
CA ARG A 107 -15.78 12.70 -13.75
C ARG A 107 -15.28 14.09 -14.10
N LYS A 108 -13.98 14.37 -13.94
CA LYS A 108 -13.38 15.65 -14.32
C LYS A 108 -13.47 15.88 -15.83
N ASN A 109 -13.13 14.88 -16.63
CA ASN A 109 -13.16 14.96 -18.10
C ASN A 109 -14.57 15.15 -18.65
N GLN A 110 -15.58 14.47 -18.08
CA GLN A 110 -16.99 14.68 -18.44
C GLN A 110 -17.49 16.10 -18.11
N THR A 111 -17.00 16.68 -17.02
CA THR A 111 -17.36 18.06 -16.62
C THR A 111 -16.68 19.09 -17.52
N ALA A 112 -15.41 18.87 -17.87
CA ALA A 112 -14.67 19.72 -18.80
C ALA A 112 -15.27 19.70 -20.22
N GLY A 113 -15.68 18.52 -20.72
CA GLY A 113 -16.29 18.38 -22.05
C GLY A 113 -17.63 19.12 -22.22
N LYS A 114 -18.40 19.29 -21.13
CA LYS A 114 -19.67 20.04 -21.16
C LYS A 114 -19.47 21.56 -21.25
N THR A 115 -18.31 22.09 -20.85
CA THR A 115 -18.02 23.53 -20.92
C THR A 115 -17.71 24.00 -22.34
N TYR A 116 -17.15 23.13 -23.20
CA TYR A 116 -16.75 23.48 -24.57
C TYR A 116 -17.88 23.37 -25.60
N THR A 117 -18.98 22.67 -25.30
CA THR A 117 -20.07 22.44 -26.27
C THR A 117 -21.12 23.56 -26.32
N HIS A 118 -21.00 24.60 -25.50
CA HIS A 118 -22.02 25.66 -25.41
C HIS A 118 -21.70 26.94 -26.20
N ASN A 119 -20.65 26.97 -27.02
CA ASN A 119 -20.15 28.21 -27.65
C ASN A 119 -19.87 28.15 -29.16
N VAL A 120 -20.70 27.44 -29.94
CA VAL A 120 -20.69 27.58 -31.41
C VAL A 120 -22.13 27.70 -31.94
N ARG A 121 -22.65 28.92 -31.94
CA ARG A 121 -23.71 29.39 -32.85
C ARG A 121 -23.37 30.81 -33.26
N GLY A 122 -22.77 30.94 -34.43
CA GLY A 122 -22.57 32.18 -35.20
C GLY A 122 -22.95 31.90 -36.63
#